data_AF-A0A7S1RAV6-F1
#
_entry.id   AF-A0A7S1RAV6-F1
#
_cell.length_a   1.000
_cell.length_b   1.000
_cell.length_c   1.000
_cell.angle_alpha   90.00
_cell.angle_beta   90.00
_cell.angle_gamma   90.00
#
_symmetry.space_group_name_H-M   'P 1'
#
loop_
_entity.id
_entity.type
_entity.pdbx_description
1 polymer ?
#
loop_
_entity_poly.entity_id
_entity_poly.type
_entity_poly.pdbx_seq_one_letter_code
_entity_poly.pdbx_strand_id
1 'polypeptide(L)'
;VQEPSKKEEDGLGQVVEEVARLVKFFRVPSFGVVLILNILSTFQFWVIGEYLTKLWKLIPNFSDAQARHLEMARDSGLLVGLVLGGCISDCLARRLGPTGRVLHGQIGSCIAGLVMLVGLHAIAPEDESFAAYVALLGSFSIFSSLAYAGTHCVVLTQVIAIGNRISVLATAWGLYLAGGLA
;
A
#
# COMPACT_ATOMS: atom_id res chain seq x y z
N VAL A 1 5.65 -50.77 15.51
CA VAL A 1 6.15 -49.41 15.23
C VAL A 1 6.05 -49.21 13.73
N GLN A 2 4.95 -48.60 13.27
CA GLN A 2 4.73 -48.25 11.86
C GLN A 2 5.14 -46.79 11.69
N GLU A 3 6.15 -46.54 10.86
CA GLU A 3 6.57 -45.18 10.50
C GLU A 3 5.47 -44.47 9.71
N PRO A 4 5.17 -43.19 10.00
CA PRO A 4 4.31 -42.41 9.13
C PRO A 4 5.08 -42.06 7.85
N SER A 5 4.59 -42.62 6.74
CA SER A 5 4.94 -42.23 5.37
C SER A 5 4.82 -40.71 5.21
N LYS A 6 5.97 -40.06 4.98
CA LYS A 6 6.04 -38.69 4.48
C LYS A 6 5.42 -38.66 3.08
N LYS A 7 4.14 -38.30 2.98
CA LYS A 7 3.61 -37.75 1.73
C LYS A 7 4.27 -36.38 1.55
N GLU A 8 5.20 -36.29 0.60
CA GLU A 8 5.50 -35.02 -0.05
C GLU A 8 4.19 -34.52 -0.64
N GLU A 9 3.55 -33.61 0.08
CA GLU A 9 2.34 -32.93 -0.38
C GLU A 9 2.71 -32.15 -1.64
N ASP A 10 1.94 -32.39 -2.69
CA ASP A 10 2.01 -31.75 -4.00
C ASP A 10 1.74 -30.24 -3.89
N GLY A 11 2.74 -29.51 -3.40
CA GLY A 11 2.66 -28.08 -3.12
C GLY A 11 2.42 -27.26 -4.39
N LEU A 12 2.88 -27.77 -5.55
CA LEU A 12 2.61 -27.13 -6.84
C LEU A 12 1.13 -27.29 -7.23
N GLY A 13 0.55 -28.48 -7.04
CA GLY A 13 -0.87 -28.73 -7.26
C GLY A 13 -1.76 -27.86 -6.36
N GLN A 14 -1.39 -27.70 -5.10
CA GLN A 14 -2.10 -26.81 -4.16
C GLN A 14 -2.00 -25.33 -4.58
N VAL A 15 -0.83 -24.87 -5.03
CA VAL A 15 -0.65 -23.49 -5.53
C VAL A 15 -1.49 -23.24 -6.79
N VAL A 16 -1.51 -24.18 -7.74
CA VAL A 16 -2.30 -24.05 -8.97
C VAL A 16 -3.80 -24.01 -8.65
N GLU A 17 -4.27 -24.85 -7.73
CA GLU A 17 -5.66 -24.84 -7.30
C GLU A 17 -6.04 -23.52 -6.62
N GLU A 18 -5.16 -22.99 -5.76
CA GLU A 18 -5.39 -21.73 -5.08
C GLU A 18 -5.36 -20.54 -6.05
N VAL A 19 -4.44 -20.52 -7.02
CA VAL A 19 -4.42 -19.53 -8.10
C VAL A 19 -5.69 -19.61 -8.95
N ALA A 20 -6.13 -20.81 -9.33
CA ALA A 20 -7.37 -20.99 -10.09
C ALA A 20 -8.61 -20.51 -9.29
N ARG A 21 -8.59 -20.66 -7.95
CA ARG A 21 -9.61 -20.15 -7.05
C ARG A 21 -9.57 -18.62 -6.95
N LEU A 22 -8.37 -18.03 -6.90
CA LEU A 22 -8.16 -16.58 -6.88
C LEU A 22 -8.61 -15.89 -8.17
N VAL A 23 -8.32 -16.51 -9.33
CA VAL A 23 -8.73 -16.02 -10.65
C VAL A 23 -10.26 -15.88 -10.77
N LYS A 24 -11.04 -16.69 -10.04
CA LYS A 24 -12.50 -16.56 -10.03
C LYS A 24 -12.98 -15.22 -9.45
N PHE A 25 -12.24 -14.61 -8.51
CA PHE A 25 -12.61 -13.32 -7.92
C PHE A 25 -12.46 -12.16 -8.91
N PHE A 26 -11.61 -12.28 -9.93
CA PHE A 26 -11.50 -11.28 -11.00
C PHE A 26 -12.78 -11.15 -11.84
N ARG A 27 -13.71 -12.12 -11.76
CA ARG A 27 -15.04 -12.01 -12.38
C ARG A 27 -15.97 -11.06 -11.63
N VAL A 28 -15.63 -10.66 -10.41
CA VAL A 28 -16.39 -9.68 -9.62
C VAL A 28 -15.82 -8.28 -9.94
N PRO A 29 -16.57 -7.38 -10.61
CA PRO A 29 -16.03 -6.09 -11.04
C PRO A 29 -15.48 -5.22 -9.89
N SER A 30 -16.13 -5.28 -8.72
CA SER A 30 -15.68 -4.56 -7.53
C SER A 30 -14.35 -5.08 -6.98
N PHE A 31 -14.06 -6.37 -7.13
CA PHE A 31 -12.76 -6.95 -6.77
C PHE A 31 -11.65 -6.40 -7.67
N GLY A 32 -11.90 -6.30 -8.98
CA GLY A 32 -10.95 -5.72 -9.93
C GLY A 32 -10.61 -4.26 -9.63
N VAL A 33 -11.61 -3.43 -9.31
CA VAL A 33 -11.39 -2.02 -8.93
C VAL A 33 -10.55 -1.91 -7.66
N VAL A 34 -10.83 -2.72 -6.64
CA VAL A 34 -10.07 -2.73 -5.39
C VAL A 34 -8.62 -3.19 -5.61
N LEU A 35 -8.42 -4.19 -6.47
CA LEU A 35 -7.09 -4.68 -6.82
C LEU A 35 -6.27 -3.60 -7.55
N ILE A 36 -6.88 -2.91 -8.51
CA ILE A 36 -6.21 -1.81 -9.24
C ILE A 36 -5.85 -0.67 -8.28
N LEU A 37 -6.76 -0.27 -7.40
CA LEU A 37 -6.48 0.74 -6.36
C LEU A 37 -5.33 0.31 -5.44
N ASN A 38 -5.24 -0.99 -5.13
CA ASN A 38 -4.15 -1.56 -4.36
C ASN A 38 -2.82 -1.49 -5.11
N ILE A 39 -2.78 -1.93 -6.37
CA ILE A 39 -1.57 -1.86 -7.21
C ILE A 39 -1.10 -0.41 -7.32
N LEU A 40 -2.00 0.54 -7.57
CA LEU A 40 -1.67 1.96 -7.70
C LEU A 40 -1.13 2.55 -6.40
N SER A 41 -1.76 2.27 -5.26
CA SER A 41 -1.30 2.79 -3.96
C SER A 41 0.04 2.17 -3.55
N THR A 42 0.22 0.88 -3.79
CA THR A 42 1.47 0.16 -3.54
C THR A 42 2.60 0.68 -4.43
N PHE A 43 2.32 0.90 -5.72
CA PHE A 43 3.26 1.50 -6.66
C PHE A 43 3.67 2.92 -6.24
N GLN A 44 2.71 3.75 -5.84
CA GLN A 44 2.98 5.10 -5.31
C GLN A 44 3.92 5.01 -4.09
N PHE A 45 3.60 4.16 -3.12
CA PHE A 45 4.38 4.09 -1.89
C PHE A 45 5.81 3.57 -2.11
N TRP A 46 5.95 2.41 -2.76
CA TRP A 46 7.24 1.74 -2.91
C TRP A 46 8.07 2.35 -4.03
N VAL A 47 7.54 2.37 -5.25
CA VAL A 47 8.33 2.79 -6.42
C VAL A 47 8.60 4.28 -6.39
N ILE A 48 7.55 5.09 -6.22
CA ILE A 48 7.70 6.55 -6.27
C ILE A 48 8.36 7.07 -4.99
N GLY A 49 7.93 6.60 -3.81
CA GLY A 49 8.54 7.00 -2.54
C GLY A 49 10.04 6.67 -2.46
N GLU A 50 10.44 5.49 -2.93
CA GLU A 50 11.86 5.11 -2.97
C GLU A 50 12.63 5.86 -4.06
N TYR A 51 12.05 6.04 -5.25
CA TYR A 51 12.67 6.83 -6.32
C TYR A 51 12.94 8.27 -5.88
N LEU A 52 11.98 8.92 -5.22
CA LEU A 52 12.16 10.27 -4.68
C LEU A 52 13.25 10.32 -3.60
N THR A 53 13.26 9.35 -2.69
CA THR A 53 14.30 9.23 -1.66
C THR A 53 15.69 9.08 -2.30
N LYS A 54 15.80 8.30 -3.39
CA LYS A 54 17.06 8.13 -4.14
C LYS A 54 17.46 9.37 -4.93
N LEU A 55 16.52 10.05 -5.60
CA LEU A 55 16.79 11.30 -6.31
C LEU A 55 17.33 12.37 -5.37
N TRP A 56 16.79 12.49 -4.15
CA TRP A 56 17.24 13.51 -3.21
C TRP A 56 18.58 13.18 -2.54
N LYS A 57 18.97 11.91 -2.46
CA LYS A 57 20.34 11.50 -2.10
C LYS A 57 21.39 11.96 -3.14
N LEU A 58 20.98 12.30 -4.37
CA LEU A 58 21.87 12.79 -5.41
C LEU A 58 22.06 14.32 -5.37
N ILE A 59 21.36 15.03 -4.48
CA ILE A 59 21.55 16.48 -4.31
C ILE A 59 22.93 16.70 -3.67
N PRO A 60 23.83 17.46 -4.34
CA PRO A 60 25.13 17.80 -3.76
C PRO A 60 24.86 18.58 -2.48
N ASN A 61 25.33 18.09 -1.33
CA ASN A 61 25.17 18.60 0.04
C ASN A 61 24.20 17.83 0.98
N PHE A 62 23.52 16.78 0.51
CA PHE A 62 22.74 15.92 1.41
C PHE A 62 23.64 14.95 2.19
N SER A 63 23.64 15.03 3.52
CA SER A 63 24.37 14.07 4.37
C SER A 63 23.64 12.73 4.50
N ASP A 64 24.39 11.66 4.73
CA ASP A 64 23.82 10.33 5.04
C ASP A 64 22.86 10.37 6.24
N ALA A 65 23.15 11.23 7.22
CA ALA A 65 22.28 11.43 8.38
C ALA A 65 20.92 12.02 7.97
N GLN A 66 20.90 13.02 7.08
CA GLN A 66 19.67 13.62 6.56
C GLN A 66 18.87 12.61 5.73
N ALA A 67 19.54 11.78 4.92
CA ALA A 67 18.89 10.72 4.17
C ALA A 67 18.17 9.71 5.07
N ARG A 68 18.79 9.30 6.19
CA ARG A 68 18.15 8.42 7.19
C ARG A 68 16.94 9.08 7.84
N HIS A 69 17.01 10.37 8.14
CA HIS A 69 15.87 11.09 8.70
C HIS A 69 14.69 11.20 7.70
N LEU A 70 14.97 11.30 6.39
CA LEU A 70 13.92 11.22 5.36
C LEU A 70 13.26 9.84 5.35
N GLU A 71 14.05 8.76 5.39
CA GLU A 71 13.53 7.40 5.49
C GLU A 71 12.64 7.23 6.75
N MET A 72 13.08 7.74 7.89
CA MET A 72 12.30 7.72 9.13
C MET A 72 11.01 8.55 9.03
N ALA A 73 11.05 9.71 8.37
CA ALA A 73 9.86 10.54 8.13
C ALA A 73 8.85 9.81 7.21
N ARG A 74 9.34 9.10 6.19
CA ARG A 74 8.51 8.24 5.35
C ARG A 74 7.88 7.12 6.17
N ASP A 75 8.67 6.35 6.90
CA ASP A 75 8.17 5.17 7.61
C ASP A 75 7.23 5.54 8.78
N SER A 76 7.48 6.65 9.46
CA SER A 76 6.56 7.19 10.45
C SER A 76 5.27 7.70 9.82
N GLY A 77 5.34 8.36 8.67
CA GLY A 77 4.17 8.75 7.88
C GLY A 77 3.29 7.56 7.48
N LEU A 78 3.90 6.43 7.14
CA LEU A 78 3.21 5.18 6.81
C LEU A 78 2.38 4.71 8.01
N LEU A 79 3.01 4.61 9.18
CA LEU A 79 2.32 4.16 10.40
C LEU A 79 1.15 5.08 10.76
N VAL A 80 1.36 6.40 10.67
CA VAL A 80 0.32 7.40 10.93
C VAL A 80 -0.83 7.26 9.93
N GLY A 81 -0.54 7.16 8.64
CA GLY A 81 -1.56 7.03 7.61
C GLY A 81 -2.33 5.72 7.67
N LEU A 82 -1.70 4.61 8.10
CA LEU A 82 -2.42 3.36 8.37
C LEU A 82 -3.45 3.51 9.50
N VAL A 83 -3.08 4.15 10.61
CA VAL A 83 -3.99 4.37 11.75
C VAL A 83 -5.12 5.32 11.35
N LEU A 84 -4.76 6.49 10.80
CA LEU A 84 -5.74 7.49 10.36
C LEU A 84 -6.67 6.92 9.28
N GLY A 85 -6.13 6.15 8.35
CA GLY A 85 -6.88 5.56 7.25
C GLY A 85 -7.94 4.57 7.73
N GLY A 86 -7.64 3.78 8.75
CA GLY A 86 -8.62 2.92 9.42
C GLY A 86 -9.75 3.74 10.05
N CYS A 87 -9.41 4.73 10.88
CA CYS A 87 -10.38 5.54 11.59
C CYS A 87 -11.29 6.37 10.65
N ILE A 88 -10.70 7.03 9.65
CA ILE A 88 -11.44 7.86 8.68
C ILE A 88 -12.34 6.97 7.82
N SER A 89 -11.82 5.83 7.34
CA SER A 89 -12.62 4.88 6.57
C SER A 89 -13.80 4.33 7.37
N ASP A 90 -13.60 3.99 8.65
CA ASP A 90 -14.68 3.54 9.54
C ASP A 90 -15.74 4.62 9.74
N CYS A 91 -15.32 5.87 9.92
CA CYS A 91 -16.23 7.01 10.04
C CYS A 91 -17.04 7.22 8.76
N LEU A 92 -16.38 7.21 7.59
CA LEU A 92 -17.06 7.33 6.30
C LEU A 92 -17.99 6.16 6.04
N ALA A 93 -17.61 4.94 6.43
CA ALA A 93 -18.44 3.75 6.28
C ALA A 93 -19.73 3.82 7.11
N ARG A 94 -19.68 4.41 8.31
CA ARG A 94 -20.88 4.62 9.14
C ARG A 94 -21.86 5.61 8.49
N ARG A 95 -21.38 6.57 7.70
CA ARG A 95 -22.21 7.61 7.07
C ARG A 95 -22.68 7.24 5.66
N LEU A 96 -21.81 6.63 4.85
CA LEU A 96 -22.01 6.40 3.42
C LEU A 96 -22.09 4.90 3.07
N GLY A 97 -22.09 4.02 4.08
CA GLY A 97 -22.05 2.57 3.87
C GLY A 97 -20.72 2.07 3.30
N PRO A 98 -20.68 0.86 2.73
CA PRO A 98 -19.45 0.25 2.18
C PRO A 98 -18.73 1.13 1.14
N THR A 99 -19.48 1.91 0.37
CA THR A 99 -18.94 2.85 -0.63
C THR A 99 -18.07 3.95 0.00
N GLY A 100 -18.35 4.34 1.24
CA GLY A 100 -17.55 5.33 1.98
C GLY A 100 -16.08 4.93 2.11
N ARG A 101 -15.79 3.62 2.23
CA ARG A 101 -14.42 3.10 2.29
C ARG A 101 -13.71 3.26 0.95
N VAL A 102 -14.40 2.93 -0.14
CA VAL A 102 -13.86 3.06 -1.50
C VAL A 102 -13.55 4.53 -1.83
N LEU A 103 -14.46 5.43 -1.49
CA LEU A 103 -14.26 6.88 -1.67
C LEU A 103 -13.07 7.39 -0.84
N HIS A 104 -12.94 6.93 0.41
CA HIS A 104 -11.79 7.27 1.25
C HIS A 104 -10.46 6.86 0.59
N GLY A 105 -10.38 5.63 0.07
CA GLY A 105 -9.19 5.14 -0.62
C GLY A 105 -8.86 5.97 -1.87
N GLN A 106 -9.87 6.27 -2.70
CA GLN A 106 -9.68 7.11 -3.89
C GLN A 106 -9.18 8.51 -3.54
N ILE A 107 -9.78 9.15 -2.54
CA ILE A 107 -9.36 10.48 -2.07
C ILE A 107 -7.92 10.44 -1.58
N GLY A 108 -7.55 9.44 -0.76
CA GLY A 108 -6.19 9.26 -0.27
C GLY A 108 -5.17 9.15 -1.41
N SER A 109 -5.41 8.27 -2.39
CA SER A 109 -4.52 8.08 -3.55
C SER A 109 -4.43 9.32 -4.45
N CYS A 110 -5.53 10.05 -4.64
CA CYS A 110 -5.53 11.31 -5.39
C CYS A 110 -4.72 12.40 -4.68
N ILE A 111 -4.91 12.56 -3.37
CA ILE A 111 -4.15 13.54 -2.57
C ILE A 111 -2.66 13.17 -2.57
N ALA A 112 -2.32 11.89 -2.41
CA ALA A 112 -0.93 11.45 -2.50
C ALA A 112 -0.27 11.82 -3.83
N GLY A 113 -0.98 11.61 -4.96
CA GLY A 113 -0.52 12.03 -6.27
C GLY A 113 -0.34 13.55 -6.41
N LEU A 114 -1.26 14.34 -5.85
CA LEU A 114 -1.15 15.81 -5.85
C LEU A 114 0.04 16.30 -5.01
N VAL A 115 0.21 15.75 -3.80
CA VAL A 115 1.35 16.07 -2.93
C VAL A 115 2.66 15.79 -3.66
N MET A 116 2.75 14.67 -4.36
CA MET A 116 3.92 14.32 -5.18
C MET A 116 4.15 15.31 -6.33
N LEU A 117 3.12 15.67 -7.09
CA LEU A 117 3.23 16.62 -8.20
C LEU A 117 3.69 17.99 -7.72
N VAL A 118 3.11 18.47 -6.61
CA VAL A 118 3.54 19.71 -5.95
C VAL A 118 4.99 19.58 -5.50
N GLY A 119 5.38 18.48 -4.88
CA GLY A 119 6.75 18.25 -4.43
C GLY A 119 7.79 18.28 -5.55
N LEU A 120 7.48 17.66 -6.69
CA LEU A 120 8.36 17.63 -7.86
C LEU A 120 8.50 19.00 -8.56
N HIS A 121 7.51 19.88 -8.44
CA HIS A 121 7.49 21.18 -9.12
C HIS A 121 7.86 22.36 -8.22
N ALA A 122 7.56 22.26 -6.92
CA ALA A 122 7.73 23.35 -5.97
C ALA A 122 9.08 23.31 -5.24
N ILE A 123 9.73 22.14 -5.16
CA ILE A 123 11.05 22.03 -4.54
C ILE A 123 12.08 21.93 -5.66
N ALA A 124 12.71 23.06 -5.99
CA ALA A 124 13.83 23.06 -6.92
C ALA A 124 14.96 22.18 -6.33
N PRO A 125 15.71 21.42 -7.15
CA PRO A 125 16.84 20.60 -6.67
C PRO A 125 17.93 21.42 -5.94
N GLU A 126 17.92 22.72 -6.18
CA GLU A 126 18.80 23.74 -5.63
C GLU A 126 18.25 24.41 -4.36
N ASP A 127 16.99 24.15 -3.98
CA ASP A 127 16.41 24.57 -2.70
C ASP A 127 16.75 23.54 -1.62
N GLU A 128 17.79 23.82 -0.83
CA GLU A 128 18.35 22.92 0.21
C GLU A 128 17.47 22.78 1.47
N SER A 129 16.17 23.09 1.41
CA SER A 129 15.30 23.03 2.59
C SER A 129 14.98 21.59 2.99
N PHE A 130 15.88 21.00 3.78
CA PHE A 130 15.72 19.67 4.37
C PHE A 130 14.34 19.45 5.01
N ALA A 131 13.82 20.48 5.69
CA ALA A 131 12.51 20.44 6.31
C ALA A 131 11.35 20.30 5.30
N ALA A 132 11.47 20.93 4.12
CA ALA A 132 10.48 20.81 3.05
C ALA A 132 10.43 19.39 2.50
N TYR A 133 11.59 18.74 2.32
CA TYR A 133 11.66 17.34 1.90
C TYR A 133 11.07 16.38 2.94
N VAL A 134 11.34 16.61 4.23
CA VAL A 134 10.76 15.83 5.33
C VAL A 134 9.23 15.97 5.37
N ALA A 135 8.72 17.20 5.25
CA ALA A 135 7.28 17.46 5.25
C ALA A 135 6.60 16.85 4.01
N LEU A 136 7.23 16.96 2.84
CA LEU A 136 6.73 16.40 1.60
C LEU A 136 6.68 14.87 1.65
N LEU A 137 7.78 14.22 2.04
CA LEU A 137 7.85 12.76 2.08
C LEU A 137 6.96 12.17 3.18
N GLY A 138 6.92 12.82 4.34
CA GLY A 138 6.03 12.44 5.44
C GLY A 138 4.55 12.56 5.04
N SER A 139 4.14 13.69 4.44
CA SER A 139 2.76 13.87 3.98
C SER A 139 2.40 12.92 2.85
N PHE A 140 3.27 12.75 1.86
CA PHE A 140 3.10 11.75 0.79
C PHE A 140 2.87 10.35 1.37
N SER A 141 3.69 9.95 2.33
CA SER A 141 3.61 8.66 3.00
C SER A 141 2.29 8.46 3.78
N ILE A 142 1.82 9.51 4.46
CA ILE A 142 0.51 9.48 5.13
C ILE A 142 -0.60 9.26 4.10
N PHE A 143 -0.67 10.06 3.04
CA PHE A 143 -1.78 10.00 2.09
C PHE A 143 -1.77 8.73 1.24
N SER A 144 -0.59 8.24 0.83
CA SER A 144 -0.47 7.00 0.06
C SER A 144 -0.87 5.77 0.88
N SER A 145 -0.71 5.80 2.20
CA SER A 145 -1.07 4.69 3.08
C SER A 145 -2.52 4.70 3.60
N LEU A 146 -3.23 5.84 3.50
CA LEU A 146 -4.65 5.95 3.88
C LEU A 146 -5.53 4.92 3.14
N ALA A 147 -5.25 4.67 1.86
CA ALA A 147 -6.01 3.74 1.05
C ALA A 147 -5.85 2.29 1.52
N TYR A 148 -4.67 1.93 2.01
CA TYR A 148 -4.32 0.56 2.37
C TYR A 148 -5.13 0.03 3.55
N ALA A 149 -5.01 0.66 4.72
CA ALA A 149 -5.67 0.21 5.94
C ALA A 149 -7.20 0.35 5.88
N GLY A 150 -7.68 1.47 5.33
CA GLY A 150 -9.09 1.80 5.34
C GLY A 150 -9.92 1.06 4.30
N THR A 151 -9.33 0.72 3.15
CA THR A 151 -10.09 0.30 1.96
C THR A 151 -9.73 -1.12 1.55
N HIS A 152 -8.45 -1.45 1.43
CA HIS A 152 -8.04 -2.71 0.81
C HIS A 152 -8.38 -3.91 1.69
N CYS A 153 -7.89 -3.93 2.94
CA CYS A 153 -8.12 -5.05 3.85
C CYS A 153 -9.62 -5.26 4.13
N VAL A 154 -10.35 -4.17 4.33
CA VAL A 154 -11.76 -4.25 4.72
C VAL A 154 -12.65 -4.63 3.54
N VAL A 155 -12.47 -4.03 2.35
CA VAL A 155 -13.30 -4.38 1.19
C VAL A 155 -13.01 -5.82 0.72
N LEU A 156 -11.75 -6.28 0.77
CA LEU A 156 -11.41 -7.68 0.48
C LEU A 156 -12.13 -8.65 1.42
N THR A 157 -12.18 -8.36 2.73
CA THR A 157 -12.93 -9.23 3.67
C THR A 157 -14.43 -9.24 3.40
N GLN A 158 -14.99 -8.19 2.80
CA GLN A 158 -16.43 -8.11 2.51
C GLN A 158 -16.83 -8.85 1.22
N VAL A 159 -15.97 -8.84 0.19
CA VAL A 159 -16.25 -9.50 -1.10
C VAL A 159 -16.07 -11.02 -1.01
N ILE A 160 -15.29 -11.50 -0.05
CA ILE A 160 -14.82 -12.89 0.00
C ILE A 160 -15.56 -13.68 1.06
N ALA A 161 -16.01 -14.88 0.69
CA ALA A 161 -16.65 -15.83 1.60
C ALA A 161 -15.71 -16.23 2.75
N ILE A 162 -16.26 -16.41 3.96
CA ILE A 162 -15.50 -16.59 5.21
C ILE A 162 -14.40 -17.66 5.10
N GLY A 163 -14.67 -18.78 4.42
CA GLY A 163 -13.71 -19.87 4.24
C GLY A 163 -12.48 -19.54 3.39
N ASN A 164 -12.53 -18.52 2.54
CA ASN A 164 -11.43 -18.14 1.63
C ASN A 164 -10.74 -16.83 2.03
N ARG A 165 -11.22 -16.13 3.07
CA ARG A 165 -10.72 -14.80 3.45
C ARG A 165 -9.24 -14.82 3.81
N ILE A 166 -8.80 -15.82 4.57
CA ILE A 166 -7.41 -15.90 5.03
C ILE A 166 -6.47 -16.06 3.85
N SER A 167 -6.76 -16.97 2.91
CA SER A 167 -5.90 -17.18 1.74
C SER A 167 -5.84 -15.95 0.85
N VAL A 168 -6.97 -15.29 0.57
CA VAL A 168 -6.93 -14.10 -0.30
C VAL A 168 -6.29 -12.89 0.40
N LEU A 169 -6.51 -12.72 1.70
CA LEU A 169 -5.80 -11.70 2.47
C LEU A 169 -4.29 -11.98 2.51
N ALA A 170 -3.89 -13.25 2.65
CA ALA A 170 -2.49 -13.66 2.59
C ALA A 170 -1.88 -13.37 1.22
N THR A 171 -2.61 -13.63 0.12
CA THR A 171 -2.13 -13.27 -1.23
C THR A 171 -2.06 -11.76 -1.44
N ALA A 172 -3.07 -11.01 -0.99
CA ALA A 172 -3.07 -9.55 -1.08
C ALA A 172 -1.93 -8.93 -0.28
N TRP A 173 -1.65 -9.49 0.90
CA TRP A 173 -0.49 -9.12 1.73
C TRP A 173 0.83 -9.52 1.07
N GLY A 174 0.90 -10.71 0.48
CA GLY A 174 2.06 -11.18 -0.27
C GLY A 174 2.38 -10.29 -1.48
N LEU A 175 1.36 -9.83 -2.21
CA LEU A 175 1.53 -8.86 -3.30
C LEU A 175 2.00 -7.50 -2.81
N TYR A 176 1.47 -7.04 -1.66
CA TYR A 176 1.93 -5.80 -1.03
C TYR A 176 3.41 -5.88 -0.60
N LEU A 177 3.82 -7.00 -0.01
CA LEU A 177 5.21 -7.25 0.35
C LEU A 177 6.12 -7.45 -0.86
N ALA A 178 5.65 -8.16 -1.89
CA ALA A 178 6.40 -8.35 -3.13
C ALA A 178 6.64 -7.01 -3.84
N GLY A 179 5.70 -6.07 -3.77
CA GLY A 179 5.88 -4.70 -4.25
C GLY A 179 6.93 -3.88 -3.49
N GLY A 180 7.30 -4.29 -2.26
CA GLY A 180 8.40 -3.68 -1.49
C GLY A 180 9.72 -4.47 -1.54
N LEU A 181 9.76 -5.62 -2.24
CA LEU A 181 10.94 -6.45 -2.45
C LEU A 181 11.53 -6.31 -3.87
N ALA A 182 10.88 -5.55 -4.75
CA ALA A 182 11.34 -5.24 -6.11
C ALA A 182 11.95 -3.84 -6.16
#